data_AF-A0A565BBC7-F1
#
_entry.id   AF-A0A565BBC7-F1
#
_cell.length_a   1.000
_cell.length_b   1.000
_cell.length_c   1.000
_cell.angle_alpha   90.00
_cell.angle_beta   90.00
_cell.angle_gamma   90.00
#
_symmetry.space_group_name_H-M   'P 1'
#
loop_
_entity.id
_entity.type
_entity.pdbx_description
1 polymer ?
#
loop_
_entity_poly.entity_id
_entity_poly.type
_entity_poly.pdbx_seq_one_letter_code
_entity_poly.pdbx_strand_id
1 'polypeptide(L)'
;MSFDLFLSIGGYWSSDDVYLGGEAHESGRHVGEGFSLDMVRMRTTVYHGYQENMRKVSWFPPETLEKKVDIEDDAELGKAVQYAPGSGALSLFIVREDDPYAVKKRRDIKYEKSDSVRVIAICSDKACP
;
A
#
# COMPACT_ATOMS: atom_id res chain seq x y z
N MET A 1 -11.78 19.84 -4.34
CA MET A 1 -11.35 20.42 -3.04
C MET A 1 -9.90 19.98 -2.92
N SER A 2 -8.97 20.91 -3.08
CA SER A 2 -7.54 20.59 -3.24
C SER A 2 -6.87 20.51 -1.87
N PHE A 3 -6.19 19.40 -1.60
CA PHE A 3 -5.42 19.15 -0.38
C PHE A 3 -4.12 18.44 -0.74
N ASP A 4 -3.07 18.64 0.06
CA ASP A 4 -1.80 17.95 -0.12
C ASP A 4 -1.82 16.60 0.60
N LEU A 5 -1.43 15.55 -0.12
CA LEU A 5 -1.21 14.21 0.43
C LEU A 5 0.25 13.81 0.29
N PHE A 6 0.77 13.14 1.31
CA PHE A 6 1.99 12.36 1.15
C PHE A 6 1.69 11.05 0.43
N LEU A 7 2.48 10.71 -0.58
CA LEU A 7 2.44 9.40 -1.21
C LEU A 7 3.44 8.47 -0.53
N SER A 8 2.96 7.46 0.17
CA SER A 8 3.79 6.36 0.69
C SER A 8 3.52 5.13 -0.14
N ILE A 9 4.56 4.56 -0.74
CA ILE A 9 4.47 3.33 -1.53
C ILE A 9 5.43 2.30 -0.97
N GLY A 10 4.91 1.13 -0.61
CA GLY A 10 5.73 -0.02 -0.28
C GLY A 10 5.02 -0.98 0.65
N GLY A 11 5.77 -1.96 1.14
CA GLY A 11 5.16 -3.20 1.62
C GLY A 11 4.68 -4.05 0.45
N TYR A 12 5.14 -5.28 0.42
CA TYR A 12 4.90 -6.23 -0.66
C TYR A 12 3.80 -7.20 -0.25
N TRP A 13 2.88 -7.45 -1.16
CA TRP A 13 1.87 -8.50 -1.06
C TRP A 13 2.06 -9.50 -2.18
N SER A 14 1.81 -10.77 -1.91
CA SER A 14 1.65 -11.75 -2.98
C SER A 14 0.28 -11.58 -3.67
N SER A 15 0.13 -12.19 -4.83
CA SER A 15 -1.16 -12.36 -5.50
C SER A 15 -2.18 -13.13 -4.66
N ASP A 16 -1.72 -13.97 -3.72
CA ASP A 16 -2.55 -14.78 -2.82
C ASP A 16 -2.88 -14.04 -1.49
N ASP A 17 -2.82 -12.71 -1.47
CA ASP A 17 -3.11 -11.86 -0.30
C ASP A 17 -2.25 -12.15 0.94
N VAL A 18 -0.98 -12.55 0.75
CA VAL A 18 -0.03 -12.71 1.86
C VAL A 18 0.89 -11.50 1.93
N TYR A 19 0.97 -10.86 3.11
CA TYR A 19 1.93 -9.79 3.33
C TYR A 19 3.35 -10.34 3.48
N LEU A 20 4.25 -9.82 2.65
CA LEU A 20 5.64 -10.27 2.54
C LEU A 20 6.62 -9.34 3.28
N GLY A 21 6.13 -8.28 3.91
CA GLY A 21 6.97 -7.23 4.48
C GLY A 21 7.49 -6.28 3.40
N GLY A 22 8.57 -5.56 3.67
CA GLY A 22 9.19 -4.63 2.72
C GLY A 22 9.31 -3.22 3.26
N GLU A 23 10.31 -2.50 2.75
CA GLU A 23 10.48 -1.08 3.06
C GLU A 23 9.42 -0.25 2.32
N ALA A 24 8.92 0.78 3.00
CA ALA A 24 8.07 1.78 2.42
C ALA A 24 8.92 2.98 1.98
N HIS A 25 8.65 3.48 0.78
CA HIS A 25 9.28 4.66 0.23
C HIS A 25 8.30 5.83 0.22
N GLU A 26 8.73 6.94 0.78
CA GLU A 26 8.00 8.20 0.67
C GLU A 26 8.33 8.84 -0.69
N SER A 27 7.29 9.05 -1.50
CA SER A 27 7.40 9.61 -2.85
C SER A 27 7.05 11.11 -2.89
N GLY A 28 7.10 11.78 -1.74
CA GLY A 28 6.86 13.22 -1.57
C GLY A 28 5.38 13.62 -1.41
N ARG A 29 5.14 14.94 -1.33
CA ARG A 29 3.79 15.54 -1.28
C ARG A 29 3.27 15.84 -2.67
N HIS A 30 2.00 15.53 -2.90
CA HIS A 30 1.27 15.82 -4.14
C HIS A 30 -0.11 16.35 -3.80
N VAL A 31 -0.61 17.24 -4.66
CA VAL A 31 -2.01 17.69 -4.60
C VAL A 31 -2.91 16.50 -4.93
N GLY A 32 -3.96 16.27 -4.14
CA GLY A 32 -4.91 15.17 -4.30
C GLY A 32 -5.49 15.02 -5.72
N GLU A 33 -5.76 16.14 -6.39
CA GLU A 33 -6.29 16.17 -7.76
C GLU A 33 -5.24 15.77 -8.83
N GLY A 34 -3.95 15.73 -8.48
CA GLY A 34 -2.85 15.37 -9.39
C GLY A 34 -2.47 13.89 -9.36
N PHE A 35 -3.14 13.06 -8.55
CA PHE A 35 -2.90 11.63 -8.53
C PHE A 35 -3.51 10.95 -9.74
N SER A 36 -2.69 10.18 -10.45
CA SER A 36 -3.08 9.25 -11.50
C SER A 36 -2.28 7.97 -11.37
N LEU A 37 -2.81 6.86 -11.87
CA LEU A 37 -2.12 5.59 -11.91
C LEU A 37 -0.84 5.66 -12.72
N ASP A 38 -0.81 6.43 -13.80
CA ASP A 38 0.41 6.63 -14.57
C ASP A 38 1.49 7.34 -13.75
N MET A 39 1.12 8.35 -12.95
CA MET A 39 2.04 9.00 -12.02
C MET A 39 2.56 8.02 -10.97
N VAL A 40 1.68 7.19 -10.39
CA VAL A 40 2.06 6.17 -9.40
C VAL A 40 3.00 5.13 -10.04
N ARG A 41 2.68 4.62 -11.23
CA ARG A 41 3.50 3.64 -11.98
C ARG A 41 4.85 4.20 -12.38
N MET A 42 4.88 5.46 -12.81
CA MET A 42 6.12 6.15 -13.15
C MET A 42 7.00 6.32 -11.89
N ARG A 43 6.41 6.66 -10.74
CA ARG A 43 7.15 6.71 -9.47
C ARG A 43 7.66 5.35 -9.02
N THR A 44 6.85 4.30 -9.11
CA THR A 44 7.30 2.97 -8.71
C THR A 44 8.44 2.47 -9.59
N THR A 45 8.29 2.54 -10.91
CA THR A 45 9.28 1.98 -11.83
C THR A 45 10.53 2.86 -11.99
N VAL A 46 10.36 4.17 -12.19
CA VAL A 46 11.47 5.07 -12.54
C VAL A 46 12.21 5.57 -11.30
N TYR A 47 11.49 5.94 -10.24
CA TYR A 47 12.12 6.54 -9.05
C TYR A 47 12.58 5.49 -8.04
N HIS A 48 11.79 4.42 -7.86
CA HIS A 48 12.09 3.37 -6.87
C HIS A 48 12.67 2.10 -7.49
N GLY A 49 12.77 2.04 -8.83
CA GLY A 49 13.38 0.91 -9.53
C GLY A 49 12.59 -0.39 -9.46
N TYR A 50 11.29 -0.33 -9.15
CA TYR A 50 10.43 -1.52 -9.13
C TYR A 50 10.35 -2.15 -10.52
N GLN A 51 10.44 -3.49 -10.55
CA GLN A 51 10.36 -4.26 -11.79
C GLN A 51 8.93 -4.27 -12.36
N GLU A 52 8.77 -4.63 -13.64
CA GLU A 52 7.46 -4.58 -14.32
C GLU A 52 6.39 -5.45 -13.65
N ASN A 53 6.79 -6.57 -13.03
CA ASN A 53 5.93 -7.47 -12.26
C ASN A 53 5.55 -6.94 -10.86
N MET A 54 5.94 -5.71 -10.53
CA MET A 54 5.63 -4.99 -9.30
C MET A 54 4.88 -3.68 -9.59
N ARG A 55 4.20 -3.62 -10.74
CA ARG A 55 3.42 -2.44 -11.18
C ARG A 55 2.04 -2.35 -10.54
N LYS A 56 1.52 -3.47 -10.04
CA LYS A 56 0.22 -3.51 -9.38
C LYS A 56 0.34 -2.92 -7.98
N VAL A 57 -0.63 -2.07 -7.64
CA VAL A 57 -0.72 -1.43 -6.34
C VAL A 57 -2.08 -1.69 -5.71
N SER A 58 -2.10 -1.76 -4.39
CA SER A 58 -3.33 -1.97 -3.60
C SER A 58 -3.40 -0.97 -2.46
N TRP A 59 -4.60 -0.79 -1.91
CA TRP A 59 -4.82 0.01 -0.71
C TRP A 59 -5.81 -0.68 0.23
N PHE A 60 -5.91 -0.20 1.47
CA PHE A 60 -6.84 -0.71 2.46
C PHE A 60 -7.93 0.33 2.72
N PRO A 61 -9.18 0.07 2.27
CA PRO A 61 -10.29 0.94 2.59
C PRO A 61 -10.56 0.95 4.10
N PRO A 62 -10.88 2.10 4.70
CA PRO A 62 -11.21 2.18 6.13
C PRO A 62 -12.47 1.38 6.49
N GLU A 63 -13.35 1.11 5.52
CA GLU A 63 -14.56 0.31 5.68
C GLU A 63 -14.27 -1.20 5.76
N THR A 64 -13.17 -1.65 5.16
CA THR A 64 -12.76 -3.06 5.07
C THR A 64 -11.29 -3.20 5.43
N LEU A 65 -10.95 -2.94 6.69
CA LEU A 65 -9.57 -2.94 7.20
C LEU A 65 -8.83 -4.28 7.03
N GLU A 66 -9.57 -5.38 6.82
CA GLU A 66 -9.00 -6.73 6.64
C GLU A 66 -8.82 -7.12 5.18
N LYS A 67 -9.27 -6.29 4.22
CA LYS A 67 -9.23 -6.63 2.80
C LYS A 67 -8.56 -5.52 2.00
N LYS A 68 -7.46 -5.88 1.32
CA LYS A 68 -6.85 -5.01 0.32
C LYS A 68 -7.72 -4.94 -0.93
N VAL A 69 -7.73 -3.78 -1.56
CA VAL A 69 -8.34 -3.56 -2.86
C VAL A 69 -7.22 -3.20 -3.82
N ASP A 70 -7.05 -4.03 -4.85
CA ASP A 70 -6.12 -3.76 -5.93
C ASP A 70 -6.67 -2.60 -6.77
N ILE A 71 -5.79 -1.70 -7.19
CA ILE A 71 -6.16 -0.50 -7.96
C ILE A 71 -5.88 -0.80 -9.43
N GLU A 72 -6.94 -1.02 -10.20
CA GLU A 72 -6.87 -1.31 -11.63
C GLU A 72 -7.01 -0.04 -12.48
N ASP A 73 -7.76 0.95 -11.99
CA ASP A 73 -8.03 2.21 -12.70
C ASP A 73 -7.94 3.48 -11.82
N ASP A 74 -8.00 4.64 -12.47
CA ASP A 74 -7.96 5.95 -11.80
C ASP A 74 -9.20 6.23 -10.94
N ALA A 75 -10.34 5.58 -11.21
CA ALA A 75 -11.54 5.76 -10.41
C ALA A 75 -11.37 5.09 -9.02
N GLU A 76 -10.74 3.92 -8.97
CA GLU A 76 -10.36 3.27 -7.72
C GLU A 76 -9.26 4.03 -6.97
N LEU A 77 -8.26 4.55 -7.68
CA LEU A 77 -7.26 5.44 -7.09
C LEU A 77 -7.92 6.69 -6.50
N GLY A 78 -8.89 7.26 -7.21
CA GLY A 78 -9.68 8.40 -6.75
C GLY A 78 -10.40 8.12 -5.43
N LYS A 79 -10.95 6.91 -5.24
CA LYS A 79 -11.51 6.51 -3.95
C LYS A 79 -10.43 6.52 -2.87
N ALA A 80 -9.28 5.88 -3.11
CA ALA A 80 -8.18 5.86 -2.15
C ALA A 80 -7.72 7.28 -1.74
N VAL A 81 -7.60 8.18 -2.72
CA VAL A 81 -7.26 9.59 -2.52
C VAL A 81 -8.32 10.33 -1.70
N GLN A 82 -9.61 10.02 -1.85
CA GLN A 82 -10.68 10.65 -1.08
C GLN A 82 -10.67 10.26 0.40
N TYR A 83 -10.19 9.06 0.74
CA TYR A 83 -10.07 8.61 2.14
C TYR A 83 -8.74 9.00 2.80
N ALA A 84 -7.70 9.27 2.00
CA ALA A 84 -6.38 9.66 2.47
C ALA A 84 -6.28 10.95 3.32
N PRO A 85 -7.20 11.95 3.25
CA PRO A 85 -7.15 13.11 4.15
C PRO A 85 -7.25 12.73 5.62
N GLY A 86 -7.95 11.64 5.95
CA GLY A 86 -8.08 11.15 7.32
C GLY A 86 -6.76 10.68 7.93
N SER A 87 -5.82 10.21 7.10
CA SER A 87 -4.48 9.77 7.50
C SER A 87 -3.39 10.80 7.19
N GLY A 88 -3.67 11.82 6.37
CA GLY A 88 -2.68 12.78 5.85
C GLY A 88 -1.71 12.17 4.83
N ALA A 89 -1.91 10.91 4.45
CA ALA A 89 -1.05 10.17 3.53
C ALA A 89 -1.86 9.14 2.74
N LEU A 90 -1.59 9.05 1.44
CA LEU A 90 -2.02 7.97 0.58
C LEU A 90 -0.99 6.83 0.69
N SER A 91 -1.38 5.76 1.37
CA SER A 91 -0.55 4.56 1.53
C SER A 91 -0.95 3.50 0.50
N LEU A 92 -0.04 3.20 -0.40
CA LEU A 92 -0.19 2.17 -1.43
C LEU A 92 0.79 1.02 -1.21
N PHE A 93 0.35 -0.20 -1.49
CA PHE A 93 1.12 -1.42 -1.31
C PHE A 93 1.42 -2.04 -2.67
N ILE A 94 2.60 -2.65 -2.83
CA ILE A 94 3.01 -3.29 -4.07
C ILE A 94 2.51 -4.74 -4.09
N VAL A 95 1.89 -5.18 -5.19
CA VAL A 95 1.56 -6.60 -5.42
C VAL A 95 2.62 -7.22 -6.31
N ARG A 96 3.26 -8.28 -5.82
CA ARG A 96 4.23 -9.09 -6.57
C ARG A 96 3.50 -10.28 -7.20
N GLU A 97 3.36 -10.26 -8.51
CA GLU A 97 2.65 -11.30 -9.27
C GLU A 97 3.46 -12.61 -9.42
N ASP A 98 4.79 -12.54 -9.29
CA ASP A 98 5.72 -13.57 -9.77
C ASP A 98 6.53 -14.32 -8.70
N ASP A 99 6.21 -14.24 -7.40
CA ASP A 99 7.06 -14.88 -6.38
C ASP A 99 6.47 -16.15 -5.76
N PRO A 100 6.64 -17.34 -6.39
CA PRO A 100 6.29 -18.63 -5.79
C PRO A 100 7.18 -19.01 -4.60
N TYR A 101 8.24 -18.24 -4.28
CA TYR A 101 9.12 -18.45 -3.12
C TYR A 101 8.85 -17.47 -1.95
N ALA A 102 8.10 -16.40 -2.18
CA ALA A 102 7.55 -15.54 -1.13
C ALA A 102 6.64 -16.30 -0.16
N VAL A 103 6.18 -17.49 -0.56
CA VAL A 103 5.37 -18.43 0.23
C VAL A 103 6.10 -18.99 1.46
N LYS A 104 7.43 -18.84 1.60
CA LYS A 104 8.15 -19.39 2.78
C LYS A 104 8.22 -18.44 3.97
N LYS A 105 7.05 -18.09 4.50
CA LYS A 105 6.71 -18.06 5.94
C LYS A 105 5.39 -17.30 6.05
N ARG A 106 4.26 -18.03 6.06
CA ARG A 106 3.01 -17.52 6.65
C ARG A 106 3.36 -17.02 8.05
N ARG A 107 3.43 -15.70 8.22
CA ARG A 107 3.47 -15.08 9.54
C ARG A 107 2.03 -14.65 9.79
N ASP A 108 1.42 -15.18 10.84
CA ASP A 108 0.10 -14.72 11.28
C ASP A 108 0.24 -13.28 11.77
N ILE A 109 0.04 -12.30 10.90
CA ILE A 109 0.10 -10.87 11.24
C ILE A 109 -1.31 -10.40 11.56
N LYS A 110 -1.49 -9.86 12.76
CA LYS A 110 -2.73 -9.21 13.23
C LYS A 110 -2.53 -7.70 13.21
N TYR A 111 -3.55 -6.97 12.80
CA TYR A 111 -3.54 -5.51 12.82
C TYR A 111 -4.22 -5.05 14.09
N GLU A 112 -3.52 -4.28 14.93
CA GLU A 112 -4.09 -3.72 16.15
C GLU A 112 -4.25 -2.20 15.99
N LYS A 113 -5.38 -1.69 16.49
CA LYS A 113 -5.67 -0.27 16.51
C LYS A 113 -5.02 0.34 17.75
N SER A 114 -3.97 1.14 17.57
CA SER A 114 -3.42 1.94 18.65
C SER A 114 -4.29 3.18 18.88
N ASP A 115 -4.35 3.68 20.11
CA ASP A 115 -5.26 4.74 20.64
C ASP A 115 -5.19 6.12 19.95
N SER A 116 -4.56 6.23 18.79
CA SER A 116 -4.54 7.44 17.98
C SER A 116 -4.37 7.11 16.50
N VAL A 117 -5.49 6.77 15.83
CA VAL A 117 -5.69 6.74 14.35
C VAL A 117 -4.76 5.81 13.53
N ARG A 118 -3.74 5.22 14.14
CA ARG A 118 -2.71 4.42 13.48
C ARG A 118 -3.03 2.93 13.62
N VAL A 119 -3.17 2.27 12.48
CA VAL A 119 -3.18 0.81 12.37
C VAL A 119 -1.73 0.35 12.31
N ILE A 120 -1.35 -0.51 13.24
CA ILE A 120 -0.01 -1.10 13.29
C ILE A 120 -0.14 -2.60 12.99
N ALA A 121 0.67 -3.08 12.06
CA ALA A 121 0.81 -4.50 11.77
C ALA A 121 1.66 -5.14 12.87
N ILE A 122 1.11 -6.13 13.59
CA ILE A 122 1.77 -6.83 14.69
C ILE A 122 1.79 -8.32 14.38
N CYS A 123 2.93 -8.98 14.58
CA CYS A 123 2.97 -10.44 14.49
C CYS A 123 2.19 -11.06 15.66
N SER A 124 1.30 -12.02 15.39
CA SER A 124 0.35 -12.62 16.35
C SER A 124 1.01 -13.15 17.63
N ASP A 125 2.30 -13.49 17.58
CA ASP A 125 3.05 -14.06 18.70
C ASP A 125 4.24 -13.21 19.17
N LYS A 126 4.39 -11.95 18.70
CA LYS A 126 5.57 -11.08 18.93
C LYS A 126 6.93 -11.69 18.55
N ALA A 127 6.96 -12.92 18.04
CA ALA A 127 8.14 -13.65 17.59
C ALA A 127 8.29 -13.52 16.08
N CYS A 128 8.52 -12.30 15.61
CA CYS A 128 9.06 -12.10 14.28
C CYS A 128 10.59 -12.07 14.42
N PRO A 129 11.34 -12.99 13.76
CA PRO A 129 12.80 -12.95 13.76
C PRO A 129 13.31 -11.74 13.01
#